data_AF-A0A0B2P820-F1
#
_entry.id   AF-A0A0B2P820-F1
#
_cell.length_a   1.000
_cell.length_b   1.000
_cell.length_c   1.000
_cell.angle_alpha   90.00
_cell.angle_beta   90.00
_cell.angle_gamma   90.00
#
_symmetry.space_group_name_H-M   'P 1'
#
loop_
_entity.id
_entity.type
_entity.pdbx_description
1 polymer ?
#
loop_
_entity_poly.entity_id
_entity_poly.type
_entity_poly.pdbx_seq_one_letter_code
_entity_poly.pdbx_strand_id
1 'polypeptide(L)'
;PRWGYVRVRCGGPRSHRTPLVKGRILSIEAIQAIQTLKRLHRTNPPELTSLVSNTLTRLIKSDLLATLRELLRQQHCTIALRVFSTLRSEYGADLSLYAEMAQTLAANDMTDHLDRLILDLASENEIKCGDDHKGLASLIKAVVAARSRESTVRIYGLMNKSGYGSVTEPDEYVVEVLVSGLKSFGEEALAKELQHEYKIALAKFSTPQLNTLRF
;
A
#
# COMPACT_ATOMS: atom_id res chain seq x y z
N PRO A 1 -56.01 3.85 32.43
CA PRO A 1 -54.86 4.05 31.51
C PRO A 1 -53.86 2.89 31.60
N ARG A 2 -53.87 1.97 30.62
CA ARG A 2 -52.86 0.90 30.51
C ARG A 2 -52.13 1.06 29.18
N TRP A 3 -50.89 1.58 29.22
CA TRP A 3 -50.00 1.52 28.06
C TRP A 3 -49.53 0.09 27.89
N GLY A 4 -50.01 -0.58 26.83
CA GLY A 4 -49.48 -1.85 26.39
C GLY A 4 -48.12 -1.65 25.74
N TYR A 5 -47.08 -2.28 26.29
CA TYR A 5 -45.75 -2.34 25.68
C TYR A 5 -45.83 -3.17 24.39
N VAL A 6 -45.70 -2.52 23.22
CA VAL A 6 -45.56 -3.23 21.95
C VAL A 6 -44.14 -3.77 21.86
N ARG A 7 -44.00 -5.09 21.96
CA ARG A 7 -42.70 -5.75 21.78
C ARG A 7 -42.35 -5.76 20.29
N VAL A 8 -41.57 -4.78 19.85
CA VAL A 8 -40.98 -4.79 18.49
C VAL A 8 -39.98 -5.93 18.40
N ARG A 9 -40.31 -6.98 17.65
CA ARG A 9 -39.36 -8.03 17.27
C ARG A 9 -38.68 -7.65 15.96
N CYS A 10 -37.45 -7.15 16.04
CA CYS A 10 -36.59 -7.04 14.86
C CYS A 10 -36.02 -8.43 14.53
N GLY A 11 -36.63 -9.14 13.58
CA GLY A 11 -36.04 -10.34 12.96
C GLY A 11 -37.03 -11.50 12.78
N GLY A 12 -37.53 -11.67 11.57
CA GLY A 12 -38.15 -12.93 11.13
C GLY A 12 -37.11 -14.07 10.97
N PRO A 13 -37.56 -15.31 10.74
CA PRO A 13 -36.67 -16.47 10.66
C PRO A 13 -35.55 -16.26 9.63
N ARG A 14 -34.30 -16.53 10.04
CA ARG A 14 -33.09 -16.41 9.20
C ARG A 14 -33.06 -17.40 8.02
N SER A 15 -34.14 -18.14 7.77
CA SER A 15 -34.23 -19.28 6.85
C SER A 15 -34.43 -18.90 5.38
N HIS A 16 -34.73 -17.63 5.05
CA HIS A 16 -34.96 -17.18 3.66
C HIS A 16 -33.80 -16.36 3.08
N ARG A 17 -32.60 -16.42 3.68
CA ARG A 17 -31.42 -15.92 2.96
C ARG A 17 -31.07 -16.95 1.90
N THR A 18 -31.24 -16.57 0.63
CA THR A 18 -30.64 -17.28 -0.49
C THR A 18 -29.17 -17.56 -0.18
N PRO A 19 -28.59 -18.70 -0.62
CA PRO A 19 -27.17 -18.95 -0.46
C PRO A 19 -26.39 -17.73 -0.93
N LEU A 20 -25.46 -17.24 -0.11
CA LEU A 20 -24.64 -16.05 -0.39
C LEU A 20 -23.57 -16.35 -1.46
N VAL A 21 -23.94 -17.10 -2.50
CA VAL A 21 -23.02 -17.82 -3.38
C VAL A 21 -23.29 -17.43 -4.82
N LYS A 22 -22.79 -16.25 -5.17
CA LYS A 22 -22.09 -15.91 -6.43
C LYS A 22 -21.69 -14.43 -6.35
N GLY A 23 -20.41 -14.15 -6.06
CA GLY A 23 -19.85 -12.79 -6.11
C GLY A 23 -19.23 -12.23 -4.82
N ARG A 24 -19.05 -13.01 -3.75
CA ARG A 24 -18.27 -12.52 -2.59
C ARG A 24 -16.78 -12.61 -2.88
N ILE A 25 -16.15 -11.45 -2.97
CA ILE A 25 -14.69 -11.29 -3.04
C ILE A 25 -14.02 -11.68 -1.70
N LEU A 26 -14.78 -11.67 -0.59
CA LEU A 26 -14.30 -11.93 0.76
C LEU A 26 -14.76 -13.29 1.30
N SER A 27 -13.84 -14.02 1.92
CA SER A 27 -14.13 -15.23 2.69
C SER A 27 -14.93 -14.90 3.97
N ILE A 28 -15.51 -15.93 4.59
CA ILE A 28 -16.22 -15.77 5.86
C ILE A 28 -15.26 -15.32 6.95
N GLU A 29 -14.04 -15.87 6.98
CA GLU A 29 -13.00 -15.52 7.96
C GLU A 29 -12.57 -14.05 7.83
N ALA A 30 -12.32 -13.58 6.59
CA ALA A 30 -12.01 -12.16 6.34
C ALA A 30 -13.16 -11.24 6.80
N ILE A 31 -14.41 -11.60 6.51
CA ILE A 31 -15.58 -10.82 6.95
C ILE A 31 -15.65 -10.76 8.49
N GLN A 32 -15.46 -11.88 9.18
CA GLN A 32 -15.50 -11.93 10.64
C GLN A 32 -14.34 -11.16 11.28
N ALA A 33 -13.15 -11.23 10.68
CA ALA A 33 -11.99 -10.46 11.10
C ALA A 33 -12.24 -8.95 10.97
N ILE A 34 -12.70 -8.46 9.82
CA ILE A 34 -13.02 -7.05 9.61
C ILE A 34 -14.02 -6.56 10.66
N GLN A 35 -15.09 -7.32 10.90
CA GLN A 35 -16.10 -6.96 11.89
C GLN A 35 -15.53 -6.92 13.31
N THR A 36 -14.69 -7.89 13.65
CA THR A 36 -14.03 -7.97 14.95
C THR A 36 -13.07 -6.81 15.16
N LEU A 37 -12.21 -6.50 14.18
CA LEU A 37 -11.26 -5.39 14.23
C LEU A 37 -11.97 -4.04 14.38
N LYS A 38 -13.05 -3.81 13.62
CA LYS A 38 -13.86 -2.59 13.73
C LYS A 38 -14.53 -2.47 15.11
N ARG A 39 -15.03 -3.59 15.65
CA ARG A 39 -15.61 -3.63 17.00
C ARG A 39 -14.55 -3.30 18.05
N LEU A 40 -13.40 -3.98 18.00
CA LEU A 40 -12.28 -3.75 18.92
C LEU A 40 -11.81 -2.29 18.90
N HIS A 41 -11.65 -1.71 17.70
CA HIS A 41 -11.27 -0.31 17.55
C HIS A 41 -12.31 0.65 18.17
N ARG A 42 -13.61 0.34 18.02
CA ARG A 42 -14.70 1.15 18.60
C ARG A 42 -14.78 1.02 20.13
N THR A 43 -14.63 -0.18 20.66
CA THR A 43 -14.76 -0.43 22.11
C THR A 43 -13.48 -0.11 22.89
N ASN A 44 -12.34 -0.05 22.19
CA ASN A 44 -11.01 0.25 22.75
C ASN A 44 -10.75 -0.45 24.10
N PRO A 45 -10.83 -1.80 24.14
CA PRO A 45 -10.61 -2.54 25.38
C PRO A 45 -9.15 -2.42 25.84
N PRO A 46 -8.84 -2.62 27.15
CA PRO A 46 -7.47 -2.53 27.66
C PRO A 46 -6.46 -3.42 26.92
N GLU A 47 -6.92 -4.59 26.44
CA GLU A 47 -6.11 -5.57 25.72
C GLU A 47 -6.17 -5.41 24.19
N LEU A 48 -6.55 -4.24 23.68
CA LEU A 48 -6.79 -4.00 22.25
C LEU A 48 -5.67 -4.55 21.35
N THR A 49 -4.41 -4.27 21.68
CA THR A 49 -3.26 -4.71 20.87
C THR A 49 -3.17 -6.23 20.79
N SER A 50 -3.33 -6.93 21.92
CA SER A 50 -3.31 -8.40 21.97
C SER A 50 -4.49 -8.99 21.19
N LEU A 51 -5.70 -8.46 21.38
CA LEU A 51 -6.91 -8.94 20.68
C LEU A 51 -6.83 -8.73 19.17
N VAL A 52 -6.29 -7.59 18.72
CA VAL A 52 -6.03 -7.34 17.30
C VAL A 52 -4.99 -8.31 16.77
N SER A 53 -3.85 -8.45 17.45
CA SER A 53 -2.79 -9.38 17.03
C SER A 53 -3.32 -10.81 16.91
N ASN A 54 -4.03 -11.31 17.93
CA ASN A 54 -4.61 -12.65 17.94
C ASN A 54 -5.64 -12.87 16.82
N THR A 55 -6.33 -11.81 16.40
CA THR A 55 -7.27 -11.89 15.27
C THR A 55 -6.52 -11.99 13.95
N LEU A 56 -5.45 -11.20 13.78
CA LEU A 56 -4.71 -11.10 12.52
C LEU A 56 -3.80 -12.32 12.26
N THR A 57 -3.06 -12.77 13.27
CA THR A 57 -2.08 -13.88 13.12
C THR A 57 -2.71 -15.24 12.85
N ARG A 58 -4.05 -15.35 12.99
CA ARG A 58 -4.82 -16.57 12.65
C ARG A 58 -5.32 -16.59 11.22
N LEU A 59 -5.27 -15.45 10.52
CA LEU A 59 -5.73 -15.37 9.13
C LEU A 59 -4.66 -15.90 8.19
N ILE A 60 -5.07 -16.65 7.18
CA ILE A 60 -4.20 -17.00 6.06
C ILE A 60 -3.89 -15.76 5.22
N LYS A 61 -2.76 -15.77 4.49
CA LYS A 61 -2.30 -14.64 3.66
C LYS A 61 -3.41 -14.03 2.77
N SER A 62 -4.21 -14.86 2.11
CA SER A 62 -5.29 -14.37 1.22
C SER A 62 -6.38 -13.63 2.00
N ASP A 63 -6.74 -14.10 3.20
CA ASP A 63 -7.75 -13.47 4.05
C ASP A 63 -7.21 -12.19 4.70
N LEU A 64 -5.93 -12.17 5.06
CA LEU A 64 -5.27 -10.98 5.60
C LEU A 64 -5.21 -9.87 4.54
N LEU A 65 -4.84 -10.21 3.31
CA LEU A 65 -4.82 -9.29 2.17
C LEU A 65 -6.23 -8.81 1.80
N ALA A 66 -7.22 -9.72 1.79
CA ALA A 66 -8.62 -9.37 1.55
C ALA A 66 -9.19 -8.44 2.64
N THR A 67 -8.82 -8.69 3.91
CA THR A 67 -9.14 -7.83 5.05
C THR A 67 -8.55 -6.43 4.87
N LEU A 68 -7.27 -6.35 4.50
CA LEU A 68 -6.60 -5.08 4.25
C LEU A 68 -7.31 -4.27 3.16
N ARG A 69 -7.53 -4.87 1.98
CA ARG A 69 -8.18 -4.20 0.84
C ARG A 69 -9.59 -3.73 1.16
N GLU A 70 -10.37 -4.52 1.89
CA GLU A 70 -11.72 -4.10 2.29
C GLU A 70 -11.69 -2.96 3.32
N LEU A 71 -10.72 -2.96 4.24
CA LEU A 71 -10.55 -1.83 5.18
C LEU A 71 -10.12 -0.55 4.46
N LEU A 72 -9.23 -0.65 3.46
CA LEU A 72 -8.85 0.49 2.61
C LEU A 72 -10.02 1.02 1.79
N ARG A 73 -10.81 0.11 1.19
CA ARG A 73 -12.05 0.47 0.47
C ARG A 73 -13.06 1.19 1.37
N GLN A 74 -13.11 0.84 2.66
CA GLN A 74 -13.93 1.50 3.67
C GLN A 74 -13.26 2.73 4.31
N GLN A 75 -12.04 3.09 3.90
CA GLN A 75 -11.24 4.18 4.46
C GLN A 75 -11.00 4.07 5.97
N HIS A 76 -10.93 2.85 6.50
CA HIS A 76 -10.54 2.59 7.90
C HIS A 76 -9.01 2.54 8.03
N CYS A 77 -8.35 3.65 7.69
CA CYS A 77 -6.89 3.75 7.56
C CYS A 77 -6.11 3.34 8.82
N THR A 78 -6.56 3.72 10.00
CA THR A 78 -5.88 3.37 11.27
C THR A 78 -5.86 1.87 11.53
N ILE A 79 -6.97 1.17 11.23
CA ILE A 79 -7.06 -0.28 11.35
C ILE A 79 -6.26 -0.93 10.22
N ALA A 80 -6.38 -0.40 9.00
CA ALA A 80 -5.66 -0.90 7.82
C ALA A 80 -4.15 -0.87 8.01
N LEU A 81 -3.58 0.19 8.61
CA LEU A 81 -2.16 0.27 8.97
C LEU A 81 -1.70 -0.88 9.87
N ARG A 82 -2.53 -1.30 10.83
CA ARG A 82 -2.21 -2.45 11.71
C ARG A 82 -2.23 -3.76 10.91
N VAL A 83 -3.23 -3.95 10.06
CA VAL A 83 -3.30 -5.13 9.18
C VAL A 83 -2.13 -5.18 8.21
N PHE A 84 -1.78 -4.04 7.61
CA PHE A 84 -0.63 -3.91 6.72
C PHE A 84 0.67 -4.25 7.44
N SER A 85 0.88 -3.74 8.66
CA SER A 85 2.06 -4.07 9.46
C SER A 85 2.20 -5.57 9.70
N THR A 86 1.11 -6.27 10.04
CA THR A 86 1.11 -7.73 10.23
C THR A 86 1.39 -8.47 8.93
N LEU A 87 0.71 -8.11 7.85
CA LEU A 87 0.92 -8.72 6.52
C LEU A 87 2.37 -8.56 6.07
N ARG A 88 2.92 -7.35 6.23
CA ARG A 88 4.31 -7.02 5.90
C ARG A 88 5.29 -7.86 6.72
N SER A 89 5.10 -7.96 8.04
CA SER A 89 6.00 -8.73 8.89
C SER A 89 5.96 -10.24 8.64
N GLU A 90 4.81 -10.79 8.24
CA GLU A 90 4.66 -12.23 8.03
C GLU A 90 4.98 -12.68 6.59
N TYR A 91 4.68 -11.84 5.60
CA TYR A 91 4.68 -12.24 4.20
C TYR A 91 5.40 -11.27 3.24
N GLY A 92 5.92 -10.16 3.75
CA GLY A 92 6.41 -9.04 2.93
C GLY A 92 5.28 -8.23 2.29
N ALA A 93 5.64 -7.12 1.67
CA ALA A 93 4.72 -6.27 0.90
C ALA A 93 5.40 -5.78 -0.39
N ASP A 94 4.69 -5.80 -1.50
CA ASP A 94 5.16 -5.26 -2.78
C ASP A 94 4.86 -3.76 -2.91
N LEU A 95 5.50 -3.12 -3.88
CA LEU A 95 5.33 -1.67 -4.12
C LEU A 95 3.90 -1.31 -4.47
N SER A 96 3.19 -2.19 -5.17
CA SER A 96 1.76 -2.06 -5.45
C SER A 96 0.91 -1.95 -4.18
N LEU A 97 1.17 -2.78 -3.16
CA LEU A 97 0.43 -2.73 -1.90
C LEU A 97 0.81 -1.50 -1.06
N TYR A 98 2.10 -1.13 -1.04
CA TYR A 98 2.53 0.15 -0.48
C TYR A 98 1.84 1.33 -1.16
N ALA A 99 1.65 1.28 -2.49
CA ALA A 99 0.94 2.30 -3.23
C ALA A 99 -0.55 2.35 -2.89
N GLU A 100 -1.23 1.21 -2.75
CA GLU A 100 -2.64 1.13 -2.29
C GLU A 100 -2.80 1.80 -0.90
N MET A 101 -1.89 1.51 0.03
CA MET A 101 -1.85 2.14 1.35
C MET A 101 -1.62 3.65 1.26
N ALA A 102 -0.57 4.07 0.55
CA ALA A 102 -0.21 5.48 0.41
C ALA A 102 -1.33 6.31 -0.23
N GLN A 103 -1.99 5.79 -1.27
CA GLN A 103 -3.12 6.46 -1.91
C GLN A 103 -4.27 6.67 -0.92
N THR A 104 -4.59 5.65 -0.12
CA THR A 104 -5.69 5.73 0.84
C THR A 104 -5.37 6.71 1.98
N LEU A 105 -4.13 6.72 2.46
CA LEU A 105 -3.66 7.69 3.47
C LEU A 105 -3.68 9.13 2.93
N ALA A 106 -3.18 9.33 1.71
CA ALA A 106 -3.21 10.62 1.03
C ALA A 106 -4.65 11.14 0.85
N ALA A 107 -5.57 10.27 0.44
CA ALA A 107 -6.98 10.63 0.26
C ALA A 107 -7.71 10.96 1.57
N ASN A 108 -7.14 10.59 2.72
CA ASN A 108 -7.67 10.87 4.06
C ASN A 108 -6.88 11.95 4.79
N ASP A 109 -6.02 12.70 4.08
CA ASP A 109 -5.14 13.75 4.64
C ASP A 109 -4.24 13.25 5.80
N MET A 110 -3.90 11.96 5.81
CA MET A 110 -3.08 11.32 6.85
C MET A 110 -1.59 11.37 6.49
N THR A 111 -1.06 12.55 6.17
CA THR A 111 0.30 12.73 5.65
C THR A 111 1.38 12.23 6.61
N ASP A 112 1.24 12.46 7.92
CA ASP A 112 2.19 11.94 8.92
C ASP A 112 2.32 10.41 8.88
N HIS A 113 1.21 9.71 8.64
CA HIS A 113 1.20 8.26 8.53
C HIS A 113 1.76 7.78 7.19
N LEU A 114 1.53 8.53 6.12
CA LEU A 114 2.13 8.29 4.82
C LEU A 114 3.65 8.46 4.89
N ASP A 115 4.15 9.53 5.52
CA ASP A 115 5.59 9.77 5.64
C ASP A 115 6.28 8.68 6.47
N ARG A 116 5.63 8.22 7.55
CA ARG A 116 6.09 7.05 8.30
C ARG A 116 6.10 5.76 7.47
N LEU A 117 5.07 5.54 6.64
CA LEU A 117 5.01 4.39 5.74
C LEU A 117 6.21 4.38 4.77
N ILE A 118 6.57 5.53 4.20
CA ILE A 118 7.70 5.65 3.27
C ILE A 118 9.05 5.60 4.01
N LEU A 119 9.12 6.09 5.25
CA LEU A 119 10.29 5.93 6.11
C LEU A 119 10.58 4.46 6.40
N ASP A 120 9.57 3.70 6.81
CA ASP A 120 9.71 2.27 7.07
C ASP A 120 10.15 1.55 5.79
N LEU A 121 9.49 1.81 4.65
CA LEU A 121 9.87 1.29 3.33
C LEU A 121 11.35 1.55 3.01
N ALA A 122 11.85 2.75 3.28
CA ALA A 122 13.22 3.14 2.98
C ALA A 122 14.27 2.55 3.94
N SER A 123 13.84 2.08 5.11
CA SER A 123 14.69 1.35 6.06
C SER A 123 14.83 -0.13 5.71
N GLU A 124 13.95 -0.65 4.86
CA GLU A 124 13.95 -2.02 4.39
C GLU A 124 14.92 -2.17 3.21
N ASN A 125 15.91 -3.07 3.33
CA ASN A 125 16.94 -3.29 2.29
C ASN A 125 16.50 -4.25 1.17
N GLU A 126 15.28 -4.79 1.23
CA GLU A 126 14.85 -5.90 0.36
C GLU A 126 14.08 -5.47 -0.89
N ILE A 127 13.65 -4.20 -0.97
CA ILE A 127 12.69 -3.78 -2.01
C ILE A 127 13.40 -3.42 -3.31
N LYS A 128 13.20 -4.29 -4.31
CA LYS A 128 13.69 -4.10 -5.67
C LYS A 128 12.73 -3.23 -6.47
N CYS A 129 13.11 -1.96 -6.67
CA CYS A 129 12.35 -1.02 -7.50
C CYS A 129 12.20 -1.46 -8.96
N GLY A 130 13.09 -2.35 -9.41
CA GLY A 130 13.14 -2.88 -10.77
C GLY A 130 12.02 -3.85 -11.15
N ASP A 131 11.40 -4.52 -10.18
CA ASP A 131 10.48 -5.64 -10.47
C ASP A 131 9.01 -5.19 -10.62
N ASP A 132 8.64 -4.03 -10.08
CA ASP A 132 7.27 -3.50 -10.09
C ASP A 132 7.23 -1.99 -10.42
N HIS A 133 7.44 -1.67 -11.70
CA HIS A 133 7.38 -0.28 -12.19
C HIS A 133 6.01 0.37 -11.97
N LYS A 134 4.92 -0.40 -12.11
CA LYS A 134 3.56 0.12 -11.94
C LYS A 134 3.29 0.48 -10.48
N GLY A 135 3.67 -0.38 -9.54
CA GLY A 135 3.60 -0.11 -8.11
C GLY A 135 4.44 1.10 -7.73
N LEU A 136 5.68 1.17 -8.24
CA LEU A 136 6.58 2.30 -8.01
C LEU A 136 5.99 3.62 -8.51
N ALA A 137 5.54 3.69 -9.76
CA ALA A 137 4.91 4.88 -10.32
C ALA A 137 3.65 5.29 -9.53
N SER A 138 2.85 4.31 -9.11
CA SER A 138 1.64 4.56 -8.31
C SER A 138 1.98 5.10 -6.92
N LEU A 139 3.05 4.60 -6.30
CA LEU A 139 3.54 5.07 -5.02
C LEU A 139 4.05 6.52 -5.12
N ILE A 140 4.86 6.82 -6.14
CA ILE A 140 5.37 8.18 -6.38
C ILE A 140 4.20 9.16 -6.57
N LYS A 141 3.19 8.80 -7.39
CA LYS A 141 2.00 9.63 -7.55
C LYS A 141 1.27 9.88 -6.24
N ALA A 142 1.15 8.86 -5.39
CA ALA A 142 0.46 8.99 -4.11
C ALA A 142 1.15 10.01 -3.19
N VAL A 143 2.49 9.93 -3.07
CA VAL A 143 3.24 10.86 -2.21
C VAL A 143 3.27 12.29 -2.79
N VAL A 144 3.33 12.42 -4.12
CA VAL A 144 3.26 13.73 -4.80
C VAL A 144 1.88 14.36 -4.61
N ALA A 145 0.80 13.57 -4.76
CA ALA A 145 -0.57 14.02 -4.53
C ALA A 145 -0.80 14.46 -3.07
N ALA A 146 -0.19 13.77 -2.11
CA ALA A 146 -0.20 14.14 -0.69
C ALA A 146 0.67 15.37 -0.35
N ARG A 147 1.32 15.99 -1.35
CA ARG A 147 2.26 17.10 -1.20
C ARG A 147 3.45 16.80 -0.27
N SER A 148 3.83 15.53 -0.13
CA SER A 148 5.00 15.16 0.66
C SER A 148 6.29 15.20 -0.17
N ARG A 149 6.97 16.34 -0.10
CA ARG A 149 8.29 16.55 -0.73
C ARG A 149 9.31 15.56 -0.19
N GLU A 150 9.40 15.44 1.14
CA GLU A 150 10.40 14.59 1.80
C GLU A 150 10.26 13.12 1.41
N SER A 151 9.02 12.60 1.38
CA SER A 151 8.77 11.23 0.94
C SER A 151 9.09 11.03 -0.54
N THR A 152 8.84 12.03 -1.40
CA THR A 152 9.20 11.97 -2.83
C THR A 152 10.72 11.86 -3.01
N VAL A 153 11.49 12.71 -2.32
CA VAL A 153 12.97 12.64 -2.34
C VAL A 153 13.48 11.32 -1.75
N ARG A 154 12.82 10.81 -0.71
CA ARG A 154 13.18 9.52 -0.09
C ARG A 154 13.01 8.35 -1.05
N ILE A 155 11.93 8.34 -1.85
CA ILE A 155 11.73 7.32 -2.89
C ILE A 155 12.84 7.40 -3.96
N TYR A 156 13.24 8.61 -4.39
CA TYR A 156 14.38 8.76 -5.29
C TYR A 156 15.66 8.14 -4.70
N GLY A 157 15.95 8.42 -3.42
CA GLY A 157 17.08 7.82 -2.71
C GLY A 157 17.01 6.29 -2.61
N LEU A 158 15.81 5.73 -2.40
CA LEU A 158 15.58 4.28 -2.43
C LEU A 158 15.87 3.69 -3.81
N MET A 159 15.37 4.33 -4.88
CA MET A 159 15.60 3.90 -6.26
C MET A 159 17.10 3.82 -6.57
N ASN A 160 17.87 4.85 -6.22
CA ASN A 160 19.32 4.87 -6.41
C ASN A 160 20.02 3.75 -5.64
N LYS A 161 19.64 3.52 -4.37
CA LYS A 161 20.20 2.43 -3.55
C LYS A 161 19.87 1.04 -4.08
N SER A 162 18.69 0.88 -4.67
CA SER A 162 18.25 -0.40 -5.26
C SER A 162 18.93 -0.75 -6.59
N GLY A 163 19.75 0.17 -7.13
CA GLY A 163 20.39 0.00 -8.43
C GLY A 163 19.45 0.28 -9.62
N TYR A 164 18.36 1.03 -9.40
CA TYR A 164 17.45 1.42 -10.47
C TYR A 164 18.17 2.33 -11.46
N GLY A 165 18.19 1.98 -12.76
CA GLY A 165 18.94 2.69 -13.79
C GLY A 165 20.43 2.33 -13.88
N SER A 166 20.99 1.58 -12.92
CA SER A 166 22.38 1.11 -12.98
C SER A 166 22.49 -0.39 -13.19
N VAL A 167 21.66 -1.16 -12.46
CA VAL A 167 21.56 -2.63 -12.54
C VAL A 167 20.28 -3.02 -13.27
N THR A 168 19.17 -2.35 -12.98
CA THR A 168 17.88 -2.60 -13.65
C THR A 168 17.59 -1.50 -14.67
N GLU A 169 17.04 -1.89 -15.82
CA GLU A 169 16.61 -0.95 -16.85
C GLU A 169 15.55 0.01 -16.28
N PRO A 170 15.73 1.34 -16.46
CA PRO A 170 14.78 2.30 -15.96
C PRO A 170 13.56 2.42 -16.87
N ASP A 171 12.38 2.44 -16.27
CA ASP A 171 11.11 2.65 -16.98
C ASP A 171 10.88 4.16 -17.21
N GLU A 172 10.58 4.53 -18.45
CA GLU A 172 10.37 5.92 -18.86
C GLU A 172 9.27 6.60 -18.04
N TYR A 173 8.17 5.88 -17.80
CA TYR A 173 7.02 6.43 -17.12
C TYR A 173 7.27 6.68 -15.63
N VAL A 174 7.97 5.76 -14.96
CA VAL A 174 8.42 5.96 -13.57
C VAL A 174 9.27 7.22 -13.44
N VAL A 175 10.23 7.39 -14.35
CA VAL A 175 11.14 8.55 -14.37
C VAL A 175 10.36 9.84 -14.61
N GLU A 176 9.46 9.86 -15.59
CA GLU A 176 8.64 11.04 -15.90
C GLU A 176 7.81 11.50 -14.69
N VAL A 177 7.13 10.55 -14.03
CA VAL A 177 6.29 10.82 -12.86
C VAL A 177 7.14 11.41 -11.72
N LEU A 178 8.35 10.87 -11.48
CA LEU A 178 9.25 11.37 -10.45
C LEU A 178 9.80 12.76 -10.77
N VAL A 179 10.25 13.01 -12.01
CA VAL A 179 10.70 14.32 -12.47
C VAL A 179 9.60 15.37 -12.28
N SER A 180 8.39 15.04 -12.72
CA SER A 180 7.24 15.95 -12.61
C SER A 180 6.92 16.27 -11.14
N GLY A 181 6.93 15.24 -10.29
CA GLY A 181 6.79 15.39 -8.84
C GLY A 181 7.84 16.32 -8.23
N LEU A 182 9.12 16.08 -8.49
CA LEU A 182 10.23 16.89 -7.98
C LEU A 182 10.14 18.36 -8.44
N LYS A 183 9.87 18.59 -9.74
CA LYS A 183 9.66 19.95 -10.27
C LYS A 183 8.49 20.67 -9.59
N SER A 184 7.40 19.95 -9.29
CA SER A 184 6.23 20.52 -8.61
C SER A 184 6.54 21.02 -7.18
N PHE A 185 7.63 20.54 -6.57
CA PHE A 185 8.13 20.97 -5.27
C PHE A 185 9.30 21.97 -5.35
N GLY A 186 9.67 22.42 -6.55
CA GLY A 186 10.81 23.31 -6.77
C GLY A 186 12.18 22.62 -6.76
N GLU A 187 12.23 21.28 -6.77
CA GLU A 187 13.46 20.48 -6.79
C GLU A 187 14.04 20.37 -8.21
N GLU A 188 14.23 21.50 -8.89
CA GLU A 188 14.67 21.52 -10.30
C GLU A 188 16.06 20.92 -10.52
N ALA A 189 16.97 21.10 -9.55
CA ALA A 189 18.31 20.57 -9.62
C ALA A 189 18.30 19.03 -9.62
N LEU A 190 17.60 18.43 -8.65
CA LEU A 190 17.42 16.97 -8.56
C LEU A 190 16.69 16.41 -9.77
N ALA A 191 15.66 17.11 -10.27
CA ALA A 191 14.95 16.70 -11.47
C ALA A 191 15.85 16.68 -12.72
N LYS A 192 16.75 17.67 -12.88
CA LYS A 192 17.72 17.72 -13.99
C LYS A 192 18.78 16.63 -13.88
N GLU A 193 19.29 16.39 -12.67
CA GLU A 193 20.23 15.31 -12.36
C GLU A 193 19.64 13.95 -12.75
N LEU A 194 18.45 13.61 -12.24
CA LEU A 194 17.78 12.36 -12.55
C LEU A 194 17.49 12.20 -14.05
N GLN A 195 17.10 13.26 -14.76
CA GLN A 195 16.93 13.20 -16.22
C GLN A 195 18.25 12.92 -16.96
N HIS A 196 19.37 13.46 -16.47
CA HIS A 196 20.68 13.22 -17.05
C HIS A 196 21.15 11.78 -16.80
N GLU A 197 21.02 11.30 -15.56
CA GLU A 197 21.32 9.93 -15.17
C GLU A 197 20.50 8.92 -15.99
N TYR A 198 19.21 9.18 -16.17
CA TYR A 198 18.32 8.36 -16.97
C TYR A 198 18.77 8.24 -18.44
N LYS A 199 19.16 9.36 -19.07
CA LYS A 199 19.67 9.34 -20.45
C LYS A 199 20.95 8.51 -20.58
N ILE A 200 21.84 8.62 -19.59
CA ILE A 200 23.07 7.80 -19.54
C ILE A 200 22.71 6.32 -19.38
N ALA A 201 21.78 6.00 -18.48
CA ALA A 201 21.31 4.64 -18.25
C ALA A 201 20.71 4.03 -19.52
N LEU A 202 19.75 4.72 -20.15
CA LEU A 202 19.14 4.28 -21.42
C LEU A 202 20.19 4.00 -22.50
N ALA A 203 21.20 4.86 -22.64
CA ALA A 203 22.27 4.66 -23.63
C ALA A 203 23.07 3.37 -23.37
N LYS A 204 23.32 3.03 -22.09
CA LYS A 204 23.99 1.78 -21.70
C LYS A 204 23.16 0.53 -22.02
N PHE A 205 21.85 0.58 -21.82
CA PHE A 205 20.96 -0.55 -22.11
C PHE A 205 20.62 -0.67 -23.60
N SER A 206 20.65 0.44 -24.35
CA SER A 206 20.35 0.46 -25.79
C SER A 206 21.53 0.01 -26.68
N THR A 207 22.76 0.01 -26.17
CA THR A 207 23.91 -0.50 -26.95
C THR A 207 23.77 -2.02 -27.16
N PRO A 208 23.64 -2.51 -28.41
CA PRO A 208 23.59 -3.94 -28.65
C PRO A 208 24.89 -4.58 -28.15
N GLN A 209 24.78 -5.69 -27.43
CA GLN A 209 25.94 -6.51 -27.05
C GLN A 209 26.58 -7.12 -28.30
N LEU A 210 27.38 -6.33 -29.04
CA LEU A 210 28.16 -6.78 -30.19
C LEU A 210 29.52 -7.36 -29.77
N ASN A 211 29.61 -8.02 -28.62
CA ASN A 211 30.86 -8.65 -28.15
C ASN A 211 30.59 -9.98 -27.43
N THR A 212 30.12 -10.97 -28.18
CA THR A 212 30.26 -12.39 -27.83
C THR A 212 30.56 -13.24 -29.06
N LEU A 213 31.49 -12.77 -29.90
CA LEU A 213 32.21 -13.63 -30.85
C LEU A 213 33.65 -13.13 -30.96
N ARG A 214 34.49 -13.52 -30.01
CA ARG A 214 35.93 -13.65 -30.23
C ARG A 214 36.44 -14.94 -29.60
N PHE A 215 36.73 -15.87 -30.51
CA PHE A 215 37.48 -17.12 -30.43
C PHE A 215 36.78 -18.34 -29.83
#